data_AF-A0AAW3EMA9-F1
#
_entry.id   AF-A0AAW3EMA9-F1
#
_cell.length_a   1.000
_cell.length_b   1.000
_cell.length_c   1.000
_cell.angle_alpha   90.00
_cell.angle_beta   90.00
_cell.angle_gamma   90.00
#
_symmetry.space_group_name_H-M   'P 1'
#
loop_
_entity.id
_entity.type
_entity.pdbx_description
1 polymer ?
#
loop_
_entity_poly.entity_id
_entity_poly.type
_entity_poly.pdbx_seq_one_letter_code
_entity_poly.pdbx_strand_id
1 'polypeptide(L)'
;MKKNKLVNVLRARFPLFANTNDDDDIYLLYGSFGSFFIDLINLRFFNRCDIRYYFYSDVELIYKDTSLLDEEIKKIYYFIDELYLSSDSEIVDVLNTCIFEAIMESDFSYDLAREYLSKEAYNHYVEITK
;
A
#
# COMPACT_ATOMS: atom_id res chain seq x y z
N MET A 1 -9.30 -6.92 13.93
CA MET A 1 -10.48 -6.36 13.21
C MET A 1 -10.96 -7.39 12.19
N LYS A 2 -12.27 -7.67 12.08
CA LYS A 2 -12.78 -8.75 11.16
C LYS A 2 -12.50 -8.43 9.68
N LYS A 3 -12.25 -9.46 8.85
CA LYS A 3 -11.94 -9.33 7.40
C LYS A 3 -12.89 -8.44 6.61
N ASN A 4 -14.21 -8.59 6.79
CA ASN A 4 -15.19 -7.73 6.09
C ASN A 4 -15.09 -6.24 6.47
N LYS A 5 -14.51 -5.92 7.63
CA LYS A 5 -14.28 -4.53 8.05
C LYS A 5 -13.02 -3.95 7.37
N LEU A 6 -12.01 -4.77 7.04
CA LEU A 6 -10.81 -4.32 6.32
C LEU A 6 -11.11 -3.82 4.92
N VAL A 7 -12.00 -4.51 4.20
CA VAL A 7 -12.48 -4.09 2.87
C VAL A 7 -13.12 -2.70 2.97
N ASN A 8 -14.07 -2.54 3.88
CA ASN A 8 -14.78 -1.26 4.05
C ASN A 8 -13.85 -0.13 4.49
N VAL A 9 -12.91 -0.40 5.40
CA VAL A 9 -11.95 0.61 5.87
C VAL A 9 -11.02 1.06 4.75
N LEU A 10 -10.48 0.12 3.95
CA LEU A 10 -9.64 0.46 2.81
C LEU A 10 -10.39 1.35 1.81
N ARG A 11 -11.61 0.92 1.41
CA ARG A 11 -12.43 1.65 0.44
C ARG A 11 -12.81 3.04 0.93
N ALA A 12 -13.09 3.20 2.23
CA ALA A 12 -13.44 4.48 2.82
C ALA A 12 -12.24 5.45 2.91
N ARG A 13 -11.03 4.93 3.16
CA ARG A 13 -9.82 5.75 3.31
C ARG A 13 -9.15 6.10 1.99
N PHE A 14 -9.23 5.21 1.00
CA PHE A 14 -8.59 5.37 -0.30
C PHE A 14 -9.63 5.28 -1.44
N PRO A 15 -10.53 6.28 -1.55
CA PRO A 15 -11.64 6.25 -2.51
C PRO A 15 -11.16 6.27 -3.97
N LEU A 16 -10.00 6.86 -4.27
CA LEU A 16 -9.43 6.85 -5.62
C LEU A 16 -9.07 5.42 -6.06
N PHE A 17 -8.39 4.68 -5.19
CA PHE A 17 -8.16 3.25 -5.39
C PHE A 17 -9.49 2.47 -5.48
N ALA A 18 -10.41 2.70 -4.54
CA ALA A 18 -11.68 1.98 -4.47
C ALA A 18 -12.55 2.13 -5.73
N ASN A 19 -12.49 3.27 -6.41
CA ASN A 19 -13.26 3.50 -7.64
C ASN A 19 -12.74 2.69 -8.84
N THR A 20 -11.56 2.08 -8.71
CA THR A 20 -10.91 1.33 -9.79
C THR A 20 -10.82 -0.18 -9.53
N ASN A 21 -11.23 -0.63 -8.34
CA ASN A 21 -11.20 -2.04 -7.96
C ASN A 21 -12.51 -2.39 -7.23
N ASP A 22 -13.23 -3.38 -7.75
CA ASP A 22 -14.51 -3.89 -7.23
C ASP A 22 -14.38 -5.23 -6.49
N ASP A 23 -13.15 -5.70 -6.22
CA ASP A 23 -12.92 -6.97 -5.54
C ASP A 23 -13.39 -6.90 -4.08
N ASP A 24 -14.21 -7.87 -3.69
CA ASP A 24 -14.69 -8.03 -2.31
C ASP A 24 -13.87 -9.06 -1.51
N ASP A 25 -13.00 -9.82 -2.17
CA ASP A 25 -12.04 -10.70 -1.50
C ASP A 25 -10.87 -9.89 -0.95
N ILE A 26 -10.52 -10.15 0.32
CA ILE A 26 -9.53 -9.34 1.03
C ILE A 26 -8.13 -9.44 0.41
N TYR A 27 -7.70 -10.63 -0.05
CA TYR A 27 -6.35 -10.81 -0.58
C TYR A 27 -6.26 -10.26 -2.00
N LEU A 28 -7.31 -10.40 -2.82
CA LEU A 28 -7.36 -9.78 -4.15
C LEU A 28 -7.36 -8.25 -4.05
N LEU A 29 -8.18 -7.69 -3.15
CA LEU A 29 -8.28 -6.26 -2.92
C LEU A 29 -6.96 -5.69 -2.39
N TYR A 30 -6.38 -6.29 -1.34
CA TYR A 30 -5.12 -5.80 -0.77
C TYR A 30 -3.93 -6.08 -1.70
N GLY A 31 -3.94 -7.14 -2.49
CA GLY A 31 -2.90 -7.39 -3.50
C GLY A 31 -2.90 -6.33 -4.60
N SER A 32 -4.09 -5.94 -5.05
CA SER A 32 -4.27 -4.79 -5.96
C SER A 32 -3.83 -3.48 -5.31
N PHE A 33 -4.12 -3.29 -4.02
CA PHE A 33 -3.70 -2.12 -3.25
C PHE A 33 -2.18 -2.05 -3.06
N GLY A 34 -1.52 -3.18 -2.80
CA GLY A 34 -0.06 -3.26 -2.74
C GLY A 34 0.55 -2.88 -4.07
N SER A 35 -0.01 -3.38 -5.18
CA SER A 35 0.42 -3.01 -6.53
C SER A 35 0.26 -1.53 -6.84
N PHE A 36 -0.89 -0.96 -6.49
CA PHE A 36 -1.12 0.48 -6.57
C PHE A 36 -0.07 1.27 -5.79
N PHE A 37 0.24 0.82 -4.57
CA PHE A 37 1.14 1.53 -3.69
C PHE A 37 2.57 1.59 -4.23
N ILE A 38 3.12 0.47 -4.71
CA ILE A 38 4.45 0.48 -5.32
C ILE A 38 4.49 1.31 -6.61
N ASP A 39 3.39 1.39 -7.37
CA ASP A 39 3.30 2.29 -8.52
C ASP A 39 3.36 3.77 -8.12
N LEU A 40 2.73 4.16 -7.01
CA LEU A 40 2.87 5.53 -6.48
C LEU A 40 4.33 5.83 -6.10
N ILE A 41 5.01 4.90 -5.45
CA ILE A 41 6.43 5.05 -5.10
C ILE A 41 7.27 5.18 -6.37
N ASN A 42 7.06 4.32 -7.37
CA ASN A 42 7.78 4.39 -8.64
C ASN A 42 7.51 5.69 -9.40
N LEU A 43 6.25 6.15 -9.41
CA LEU A 43 5.88 7.44 -10.00
C LEU A 43 6.62 8.58 -9.32
N ARG A 44 6.78 8.55 -8.00
CA ARG A 44 7.48 9.59 -7.24
C ARG A 44 8.96 9.68 -7.60
N PHE A 45 9.66 8.55 -7.68
CA PHE A 45 11.12 8.53 -7.82
C PHE A 45 11.60 8.38 -9.26
N PHE A 46 10.80 7.78 -10.13
CA PHE A 46 11.15 7.53 -11.54
C PHE A 46 10.24 8.25 -12.53
N ASN A 47 9.18 8.90 -12.09
CA ASN A 47 8.18 9.56 -12.94
C ASN A 47 7.60 8.62 -14.02
N ARG A 48 7.38 7.35 -13.63
CA ARG A 48 6.75 6.30 -14.43
C ARG A 48 6.19 5.22 -13.52
N CYS A 49 5.09 4.59 -13.93
CA CYS A 49 4.66 3.31 -13.35
C CYS A 49 5.23 2.13 -14.14
N ASP A 50 5.38 0.97 -13.48
CA ASP A 50 5.69 -0.26 -14.23
C ASP A 50 4.44 -0.72 -14.99
N ILE A 51 4.63 -1.40 -16.12
CA ILE A 51 3.50 -1.93 -16.91
C ILE A 51 2.84 -3.04 -16.09
N ARG A 52 1.72 -2.74 -15.44
CA ARG A 52 0.88 -3.75 -14.79
C ARG A 52 -0.28 -4.14 -15.69
N TYR A 53 -0.50 -5.44 -15.80
CA TYR A 53 -1.55 -6.03 -16.64
C TYR A 53 -2.97 -5.92 -16.04
N TYR A 54 -3.10 -5.48 -14.79
CA TYR A 54 -4.37 -5.46 -14.09
C TYR A 54 -4.47 -4.19 -13.26
N PHE A 55 -5.41 -3.33 -13.69
CA PHE A 55 -5.83 -2.09 -13.04
C PHE A 55 -4.72 -1.04 -13.01
N TYR A 56 -4.79 -0.07 -13.91
CA TYR A 56 -5.10 1.32 -13.58
C TYR A 56 -5.21 2.11 -14.89
N SER A 57 -6.40 2.66 -15.13
CA SER A 57 -6.55 3.83 -15.97
C SER A 57 -5.87 5.02 -15.27
N ASP A 58 -4.70 5.39 -15.79
CA ASP A 58 -3.93 6.62 -15.59
C ASP A 58 -3.69 7.12 -14.15
N VAL A 59 -3.06 6.31 -13.28
CA VAL A 59 -2.45 6.79 -12.01
C VAL A 59 -1.60 8.04 -12.26
N GLU A 60 -0.85 8.03 -13.37
CA GLU A 60 0.00 9.15 -13.80
C GLU A 60 -0.79 10.45 -14.06
N LEU A 61 -2.04 10.37 -14.53
CA LEU A 61 -2.89 11.56 -14.70
C LEU A 61 -3.45 12.05 -13.37
N ILE A 62 -3.84 11.13 -12.48
CA ILE A 62 -4.43 11.47 -11.17
C ILE A 62 -3.40 12.12 -10.27
N TYR A 63 -2.18 11.58 -10.21
CA TYR A 63 -1.10 12.02 -9.33
C TYR A 63 -0.04 12.87 -10.05
N LYS A 64 -0.46 13.61 -11.08
CA LYS A 64 0.42 14.57 -11.78
C LYS A 64 0.95 15.67 -10.85
N ASP A 65 0.21 15.99 -9.79
CA ASP A 65 0.67 16.87 -8.72
C ASP A 65 1.47 16.07 -7.69
N THR A 66 2.77 16.32 -7.64
CA THR A 66 3.70 15.65 -6.71
C THR A 66 3.35 15.85 -5.24
N SER A 67 2.70 16.97 -4.87
CA SER A 67 2.28 17.18 -3.49
C SER A 67 1.15 16.25 -3.07
N LEU A 68 0.23 15.96 -4.00
CA LEU A 68 -0.83 14.96 -3.78
C LEU A 68 -0.27 13.55 -3.71
N LEU A 69 0.74 13.24 -4.55
CA LEU A 69 1.42 11.95 -4.55
C LEU A 69 2.15 11.67 -3.22
N ASP A 70 2.94 12.63 -2.74
CA ASP A 70 3.70 12.50 -1.48
C ASP A 70 2.75 12.30 -0.29
N GLU A 71 1.67 13.08 -0.23
CA GLU A 71 0.65 12.94 0.82
C GLU A 71 -0.07 11.59 0.75
N GLU A 72 -0.35 11.06 -0.44
CA GLU A 72 -1.01 9.76 -0.58
C GLU A 72 -0.10 8.62 -0.12
N ILE A 73 1.17 8.61 -0.54
CA ILE A 73 2.18 7.62 -0.11
C ILE A 73 2.30 7.62 1.42
N LYS A 74 2.40 8.80 2.03
CA LYS A 74 2.47 8.97 3.47
C LYS A 74 1.23 8.43 4.18
N LYS A 75 0.03 8.73 3.69
CA LYS A 75 -1.23 8.19 4.24
C LYS A 75 -1.29 6.66 4.17
N ILE A 76 -0.79 6.06 3.09
CA ILE A 76 -0.75 4.60 2.94
C ILE A 76 0.18 4.00 4.00
N TYR A 77 1.39 4.53 4.20
CA TYR A 77 2.28 4.05 5.26
C TYR A 77 1.65 4.16 6.65
N TYR A 78 1.05 5.29 7.00
CA TYR A 78 0.37 5.42 8.30
C TYR A 78 -0.83 4.49 8.45
N PHE A 79 -1.53 4.20 7.36
CA PHE A 79 -2.59 3.20 7.38
C PHE A 79 -2.05 1.79 7.63
N ILE A 80 -0.96 1.40 6.97
CA ILE A 80 -0.28 0.12 7.19
C ILE A 80 0.18 0.01 8.65
N ASP A 81 0.76 1.08 9.20
CA ASP A 81 1.23 1.13 10.59
C ASP A 81 0.07 0.93 11.58
N GLU A 82 -1.04 1.65 11.37
CA GLU A 82 -2.26 1.49 12.19
C GLU A 82 -2.80 0.06 12.12
N LEU A 83 -2.84 -0.54 10.93
CA LEU A 83 -3.30 -1.91 10.74
C LEU A 83 -2.39 -2.91 11.47
N TYR A 84 -1.07 -2.76 11.35
CA TYR A 84 -0.09 -3.63 11.99
C TYR A 84 -0.18 -3.53 13.52
N LEU A 85 -0.21 -2.32 14.07
CA LEU A 85 -0.28 -2.08 15.52
C LEU A 85 -1.59 -2.57 16.16
N SER A 86 -2.64 -2.81 15.36
CA SER A 86 -3.88 -3.42 15.86
C SER A 86 -3.69 -4.86 16.39
N SER A 87 -2.52 -5.47 16.16
CA SER A 87 -2.07 -6.76 16.71
C SER A 87 -2.99 -7.95 16.38
N ASP A 88 -3.69 -7.88 15.26
CA ASP A 88 -4.52 -8.98 14.75
C ASP A 88 -3.71 -9.81 13.74
N SER A 89 -3.47 -11.09 14.05
CA SER A 89 -2.63 -11.96 13.24
C SER A 89 -3.16 -12.16 11.81
N GLU A 90 -4.48 -12.13 11.60
CA GLU A 90 -5.05 -12.22 10.25
C GLU A 90 -4.77 -10.96 9.43
N ILE A 91 -4.67 -9.81 10.08
CA ILE A 91 -4.34 -8.54 9.41
C ILE A 91 -2.86 -8.53 9.04
N VAL A 92 -2.00 -8.95 9.96
CA VAL A 92 -0.56 -9.05 9.71
C VAL A 92 -0.28 -9.99 8.53
N ASP A 93 -0.98 -11.12 8.44
CA ASP A 93 -0.86 -12.04 7.30
C ASP A 93 -1.22 -11.39 5.95
N VAL A 94 -2.31 -10.62 5.91
CA VAL A 94 -2.70 -9.85 4.71
C VAL A 94 -1.66 -8.78 4.38
N LEU A 95 -1.15 -8.04 5.38
CA LEU A 95 -0.10 -7.04 5.17
C LEU A 95 1.18 -7.66 4.61
N ASN A 96 1.62 -8.80 5.15
CA ASN A 96 2.79 -9.52 4.67
C ASN A 96 2.63 -9.93 3.21
N THR A 97 1.57 -10.67 2.91
CA THR A 97 1.34 -11.30 1.60
C THR A 97 1.02 -10.28 0.50
N CYS A 98 0.28 -9.22 0.84
CA CYS A 98 -0.26 -8.33 -0.18
C CYS A 98 0.45 -6.99 -0.30
N ILE A 99 1.03 -6.48 0.80
CA ILE A 99 1.58 -5.12 0.84
C ILE A 99 3.10 -5.16 0.94
N PHE A 100 3.65 -5.83 1.96
CA PHE A 100 5.08 -5.88 2.18
C PHE A 100 5.81 -6.61 1.06
N GLU A 101 5.29 -7.77 0.60
CA GLU A 101 5.81 -8.44 -0.60
C GLU A 101 5.75 -7.55 -1.85
N ALA A 102 4.72 -6.71 -2.00
CA ALA A 102 4.59 -5.83 -3.17
C ALA A 102 5.64 -4.72 -3.22
N ILE A 103 6.15 -4.27 -2.07
CA ILE A 103 7.11 -3.16 -1.99
C ILE A 103 8.56 -3.61 -1.73
N MET A 104 8.79 -4.88 -1.36
CA MET A 104 10.07 -5.36 -0.83
C MET A 104 11.30 -5.20 -1.74
N GLU A 105 11.12 -5.12 -3.05
CA GLU A 105 12.22 -5.00 -4.02
C GLU A 105 12.64 -3.55 -4.30
N SER A 106 11.98 -2.58 -3.67
CA SER A 106 12.26 -1.15 -3.87
C SER A 106 13.06 -0.56 -2.72
N ASP A 107 14.30 -0.14 -2.99
CA ASP A 107 15.14 0.59 -2.02
C ASP A 107 14.43 1.83 -1.46
N PHE A 108 13.69 2.54 -2.32
CA PHE A 108 12.88 3.70 -1.92
C PHE A 108 11.78 3.33 -0.93
N SER A 109 11.20 2.14 -1.06
CA SER A 109 10.19 1.69 -0.11
C SER A 109 10.78 1.50 1.30
N TYR A 110 12.03 1.05 1.42
CA TYR A 110 12.69 0.87 2.71
C TYR A 110 12.98 2.22 3.38
N ASP A 111 13.43 3.21 2.61
CA ASP A 111 13.70 4.54 3.13
C ASP A 111 12.41 5.21 3.60
N LEU A 112 11.32 5.11 2.82
CA LEU A 112 10.02 5.64 3.23
C LEU A 112 9.38 4.87 4.38
N ALA A 113 9.52 3.55 4.40
CA ALA A 113 9.06 2.74 5.52
C ALA A 113 9.78 3.14 6.81
N ARG A 114 11.09 3.42 6.75
CA ARG A 114 11.86 3.92 7.91
C ARG A 114 11.38 5.29 8.37
N GLU A 115 10.95 6.14 7.46
CA GLU A 115 10.46 7.48 7.77
C GLU A 115 9.04 7.47 8.39
N TYR A 116 8.14 6.64 7.87
CA TYR A 116 6.71 6.73 8.18
C TYR A 116 6.13 5.60 9.02
N LEU A 117 6.73 4.40 9.06
CA LEU A 117 6.27 3.34 9.93
C LEU A 117 6.78 3.53 11.36
N SER A 118 6.03 3.01 12.34
CA SER A 118 6.55 2.82 13.68
C SER A 118 7.77 1.90 13.66
N LYS A 119 8.58 1.97 14.72
CA LYS A 119 9.78 1.12 14.85
C LYS A 119 9.41 -0.36 14.81
N GLU A 120 8.29 -0.73 15.42
CA GLU A 120 7.76 -2.07 15.48
C GLU A 120 7.36 -2.58 14.09
N ALA A 121 6.57 -1.82 13.35
CA ALA A 121 6.14 -2.18 12.00
C ALA A 121 7.32 -2.20 11.01
N TYR A 122 8.22 -1.23 11.09
CA TYR A 122 9.42 -1.18 10.26
C TYR A 122 10.34 -2.40 10.50
N ASN A 123 10.59 -2.75 11.76
CA ASN A 123 11.44 -3.90 12.07
C ASN A 123 10.84 -5.21 11.54
N HIS A 124 9.52 -5.37 11.67
CA HIS A 124 8.83 -6.53 11.13
C HIS A 124 8.88 -6.56 9.60
N TYR A 125 8.61 -5.43 8.94
CA TYR A 125 8.76 -5.30 7.49
C TYR A 125 10.15 -5.77 7.04
N VAL A 126 11.21 -5.25 7.68
CA VAL A 126 12.60 -5.63 7.38
C VAL A 126 12.91 -7.09 7.70
N GLU A 127 12.24 -7.71 8.66
CA GLU A 127 12.45 -9.12 9.01
C GLU A 127 11.90 -10.07 7.94
N ILE A 128 10.70 -9.78 7.44
CA ILE A 128 10.01 -10.67 6.48
C ILE A 128 10.47 -10.48 5.03
N THR A 129 11.16 -9.38 4.72
CA THR A 129 11.62 -9.06 3.36
C THR A 129 13.13 -9.28 3.14
N LYS A 130 13.83 -9.83 4.14
CA LYS A 130 15.22 -10.27 4.04
C LYS A 130 15.32 -11.73 3.66
#